data_AF-A0A7V1KZA2-F1
#
_entry.id   AF-A0A7V1KZA2-F1
#
_cell.length_a   1.000
_cell.length_b   1.000
_cell.length_c   1.000
_cell.angle_alpha   90.00
_cell.angle_beta   90.00
_cell.angle_gamma   90.00
#
_symmetry.space_group_name_H-M   'P 1'
#
loop_
_entity.id
_entity.type
_entity.pdbx_description
1 polymer ?
#
loop_
_entity_poly.entity_id
_entity_poly.type
_entity_poly.pdbx_seq_one_letter_code
_entity_poly.pdbx_strand_id
1 'polypeptide(L)'
;NHDLDDGLTSGLLSEKDLKNIRLWETTKKEAKKKYPRAKPEILQFLIIRSLIDLQVTDLITHTKYLLKKHNINSWDKVKKNKERLVKFSPQIEKLRTPLRKFLYENLYLNRKVLRMTEKSKRFIKELFLNYHHNPWQIPEEFRKRKRKTDSLKRLIADYIAGMTDRYALEEYKKLFDPYEKV
;
A
#
# COMPACT_ATOMS: atom_id res chain seq x y z
N ASN A 1 -9.07 4.67 0.20
CA ASN A 1 -8.91 3.56 -0.76
C ASN A 1 -8.07 4.13 -1.89
N HIS A 2 -6.79 4.33 -1.60
CA HIS A 2 -5.90 5.16 -2.41
C HIS A 2 -5.64 4.51 -3.77
N ASP A 3 -5.49 3.18 -3.81
CA ASP A 3 -5.22 2.43 -5.03
C ASP A 3 -6.34 2.55 -6.08
N LEU A 4 -7.60 2.64 -5.64
CA LEU A 4 -8.73 2.84 -6.56
C LEU A 4 -8.68 4.24 -7.18
N ASP A 5 -8.33 5.26 -6.39
CA ASP A 5 -8.18 6.64 -6.86
C ASP A 5 -7.02 6.75 -7.86
N ASP A 6 -5.85 6.22 -7.49
CA ASP A 6 -4.68 6.18 -8.35
C ASP A 6 -4.95 5.42 -9.65
N GLY A 7 -5.64 4.28 -9.55
CA GLY A 7 -5.98 3.47 -10.71
C GLY A 7 -6.90 4.19 -11.69
N LEU A 8 -7.91 4.92 -11.20
CA LEU A 8 -8.80 5.72 -12.03
C LEU A 8 -8.09 6.96 -12.59
N THR A 9 -7.34 7.68 -11.76
CA THR A 9 -6.64 8.91 -12.15
C THR A 9 -5.52 8.65 -13.15
N SER A 10 -4.80 7.53 -13.03
CA SER A 10 -3.75 7.11 -13.99
C SER A 10 -4.31 6.50 -15.28
N GLY A 11 -5.63 6.27 -15.36
CA GLY A 11 -6.27 5.58 -16.48
C GLY A 11 -5.92 4.10 -16.58
N LEU A 12 -5.35 3.50 -15.53
CA LEU A 12 -5.14 2.04 -15.44
C LEU A 12 -6.45 1.30 -15.22
N LEU A 13 -7.43 1.96 -14.61
CA LEU A 13 -8.80 1.50 -14.41
C LEU A 13 -9.76 2.50 -15.06
N SER A 14 -10.90 2.01 -15.53
CA SER A 14 -12.01 2.86 -15.93
C SER A 14 -13.20 2.68 -15.00
N GLU A 15 -14.04 3.71 -14.89
CA GLU A 15 -15.27 3.61 -14.10
C GLU A 15 -16.20 2.48 -14.61
N LYS A 16 -16.14 2.16 -15.90
CA LYS A 16 -16.95 1.09 -16.52
C LYS A 16 -16.60 -0.27 -15.93
N ASP A 17 -15.34 -0.48 -15.55
CA ASP A 17 -14.85 -1.75 -14.99
C ASP A 17 -15.41 -2.01 -13.59
N LEU A 18 -15.91 -0.95 -12.92
CA LEU A 18 -16.45 -1.01 -11.56
C LEU A 18 -17.96 -1.32 -11.51
N LYS A 19 -18.64 -1.44 -12.67
CA LYS A 19 -20.11 -1.51 -12.79
C LYS A 19 -20.77 -2.68 -12.04
N ASN A 20 -20.02 -3.70 -11.65
CA ASN A 20 -20.51 -4.86 -10.89
C ASN A 20 -20.06 -4.87 -9.43
N ILE A 21 -19.32 -3.86 -8.99
CA ILE A 21 -18.84 -3.75 -7.62
C ILE A 21 -19.90 -3.03 -6.82
N ARG A 22 -20.70 -3.80 -6.07
CA ARG A 22 -21.81 -3.27 -5.28
C ARG A 22 -21.42 -2.08 -4.40
N LEU A 23 -20.25 -2.14 -3.77
CA LEU A 23 -19.72 -1.07 -2.93
C LEU A 23 -19.55 0.25 -3.72
N TRP A 24 -19.01 0.17 -4.94
CA TRP A 24 -18.86 1.32 -5.83
C TRP A 24 -20.23 1.88 -6.24
N GLU A 25 -21.12 1.02 -6.72
CA GLU A 25 -22.43 1.43 -7.23
C GLU A 25 -23.30 2.09 -6.15
N THR A 26 -23.31 1.55 -4.92
CA THR A 26 -24.06 2.14 -3.81
C THR A 26 -23.53 3.54 -3.49
N THR A 27 -22.22 3.69 -3.38
CA THR A 27 -21.61 4.97 -3.01
C THR A 27 -21.70 5.99 -4.14
N LYS A 28 -21.60 5.54 -5.40
CA LYS A 28 -21.86 6.36 -6.59
C LYS A 28 -23.28 6.91 -6.61
N LYS A 29 -24.27 6.07 -6.35
CA LYS A 29 -25.68 6.48 -6.28
C LYS A 29 -25.91 7.51 -5.19
N GLU A 30 -25.34 7.30 -4.01
CA GLU A 30 -25.43 8.24 -2.88
C GLU A 30 -24.75 9.58 -3.18
N ALA A 31 -23.54 9.55 -3.74
CA ALA A 31 -22.82 10.75 -4.13
C ALA A 31 -23.58 11.56 -5.18
N LYS A 32 -24.13 10.91 -6.22
CA LYS A 32 -24.97 11.57 -7.24
C LYS A 32 -26.23 12.19 -6.65
N LYS A 33 -26.88 11.51 -5.70
CA LYS A 33 -28.06 12.04 -5.00
C LYS A 33 -27.71 13.27 -4.15
N LYS A 34 -26.58 13.25 -3.45
CA LYS A 34 -26.13 14.33 -2.57
C LYS A 34 -25.58 15.53 -3.36
N TYR A 35 -24.97 15.29 -4.51
CA TYR A 35 -24.31 16.29 -5.34
C TYR A 35 -24.77 16.22 -6.81
N PRO A 36 -26.04 16.51 -7.12
CA PRO A 36 -26.62 16.30 -8.46
C PRO A 36 -26.03 17.21 -9.55
N ARG A 37 -25.43 18.35 -9.18
CA ARG A 37 -24.81 19.31 -10.10
C ARG A 37 -23.28 19.19 -10.19
N ALA A 38 -22.68 18.18 -9.57
CA ALA A 38 -21.23 18.00 -9.61
C ALA A 38 -20.75 17.65 -11.03
N LYS A 39 -19.67 18.28 -11.47
CA LYS A 39 -18.97 17.89 -12.71
C LYS A 39 -18.41 16.47 -12.58
N PRO A 40 -18.24 15.72 -13.68
CA PRO A 40 -17.77 14.33 -13.63
C PRO A 40 -16.46 14.12 -12.86
N GLU A 41 -15.49 15.03 -13.02
CA GLU A 41 -14.19 14.96 -12.35
C GLU A 41 -14.37 15.09 -10.82
N ILE A 42 -15.17 16.08 -10.39
CA ILE A 42 -15.49 16.30 -8.98
C ILE A 42 -16.28 15.13 -8.41
N LEU A 43 -17.20 14.57 -9.21
CA LEU A 43 -18.03 13.45 -8.78
C LEU A 43 -17.18 12.22 -8.46
N GLN A 44 -16.14 11.90 -9.24
CA GLN A 44 -15.22 10.79 -8.94
C GLN A 44 -14.58 10.97 -7.56
N PHE A 45 -14.02 12.14 -7.27
CA PHE A 45 -13.44 12.44 -5.96
C PHE A 45 -14.46 12.32 -4.82
N LEU A 46 -15.69 12.78 -5.04
CA LEU A 46 -16.77 12.67 -4.05
C LEU A 46 -17.17 11.22 -3.77
N ILE A 47 -17.15 10.34 -4.79
CA ILE A 47 -17.43 8.91 -4.64
C ILE A 47 -16.32 8.26 -3.81
N ILE A 48 -15.05 8.52 -4.16
CA ILE A 48 -13.88 7.96 -3.46
C ILE A 48 -13.86 8.42 -2.01
N ARG A 49 -14.11 9.70 -1.76
CA ARG A 49 -14.26 10.24 -0.41
C ARG A 49 -15.36 9.53 0.36
N SER A 50 -16.55 9.40 -0.23
CA SER A 50 -17.68 8.71 0.41
C SER A 50 -17.39 7.23 0.69
N LEU A 51 -16.60 6.57 -0.16
CA LEU A 51 -16.15 5.19 0.05
C LEU A 51 -15.17 5.08 1.23
N ILE A 52 -14.30 6.06 1.39
CA ILE A 52 -13.39 6.16 2.53
C ILE A 52 -14.19 6.40 3.80
N ASP A 53 -15.10 7.38 3.77
CA ASP A 53 -15.95 7.74 4.91
C ASP A 53 -16.76 6.53 5.38
N LEU A 54 -17.43 5.81 4.48
CA LEU A 54 -18.18 4.59 4.80
C LEU A 54 -17.31 3.54 5.51
N GLN A 55 -16.12 3.26 4.98
CA GLN A 55 -15.20 2.27 5.54
C GLN A 55 -14.64 2.70 6.89
N VAL A 56 -14.22 3.96 7.02
CA VAL A 56 -13.67 4.50 8.28
C VAL A 56 -14.74 4.52 9.36
N THR A 57 -15.95 4.99 9.05
CA THR A 57 -17.09 4.98 9.98
C THR A 57 -17.43 3.57 10.43
N ASP A 58 -17.49 2.59 9.52
CA ASP A 58 -17.72 1.19 9.89
C ASP A 58 -16.60 0.64 10.77
N LEU A 59 -15.33 0.85 10.42
CA LEU A 59 -14.20 0.37 11.18
C LEU A 59 -14.23 0.89 12.63
N ILE A 60 -14.49 2.18 12.82
CA ILE A 60 -14.60 2.81 14.13
C ILE A 60 -15.79 2.21 14.90
N THR A 61 -16.96 2.14 14.26
CA THR A 61 -18.20 1.67 14.90
C THR A 61 -18.08 0.20 15.31
N HIS A 62 -17.58 -0.65 14.42
CA HIS A 62 -17.41 -2.07 14.68
C HIS A 62 -16.31 -2.33 15.71
N THR A 63 -15.21 -1.57 15.68
CA THR A 63 -14.16 -1.64 16.71
C THR A 63 -14.74 -1.27 18.09
N LYS A 64 -15.50 -0.18 18.21
CA LYS A 64 -16.18 0.20 19.46
C LYS A 64 -17.13 -0.91 19.96
N TYR A 65 -17.89 -1.51 19.05
CA TYR A 65 -18.74 -2.65 19.36
C TYR A 65 -17.93 -3.84 19.90
N LEU A 66 -16.83 -4.22 19.25
CA LEU A 66 -15.98 -5.33 19.69
C LEU A 66 -15.30 -5.06 21.03
N LEU A 67 -14.84 -3.83 21.27
CA LEU A 67 -14.27 -3.43 22.57
C LEU A 67 -15.29 -3.60 23.70
N LYS A 68 -16.55 -3.17 23.47
CA LYS A 68 -17.63 -3.35 24.43
C LYS A 68 -17.99 -4.83 24.61
N LYS A 69 -18.17 -5.56 23.50
CA LYS A 69 -18.53 -6.99 23.49
C LYS A 69 -17.53 -7.84 24.28
N HIS A 70 -16.23 -7.54 24.15
CA HIS A 70 -15.15 -8.26 24.81
C HIS A 70 -14.71 -7.63 26.14
N ASN A 71 -15.45 -6.64 26.65
CA ASN A 71 -15.16 -5.92 27.90
C ASN A 71 -13.69 -5.43 27.99
N ILE A 72 -13.18 -4.90 26.88
CA ILE A 72 -11.82 -4.40 26.74
C ILE A 72 -11.76 -2.99 27.34
N ASN A 73 -11.04 -2.86 28.44
CA ASN A 73 -10.82 -1.60 29.14
C ASN A 73 -9.34 -1.35 29.49
N SER A 74 -8.42 -2.19 29.00
CA SER A 74 -6.98 -2.04 29.21
C SER A 74 -6.19 -2.69 28.07
N TRP A 75 -4.93 -2.27 27.91
CA TRP A 75 -4.03 -2.84 26.91
C TRP A 75 -3.75 -4.34 27.17
N ASP A 76 -3.68 -4.76 28.45
CA ASP A 76 -3.49 -6.16 28.82
C ASP A 76 -4.62 -7.05 28.31
N LYS A 77 -5.86 -6.57 28.36
CA LYS A 77 -7.01 -7.28 27.81
C LYS A 77 -6.97 -7.33 26.29
N VAL A 78 -6.52 -6.26 25.61
CA VAL A 78 -6.28 -6.28 24.16
C VAL A 78 -5.29 -7.38 23.81
N LYS A 79 -4.14 -7.45 24.50
CA LYS A 79 -3.08 -8.42 24.25
C LYS A 79 -3.53 -9.87 24.49
N LYS A 80 -4.35 -10.10 25.51
CA LYS A 80 -4.89 -11.43 25.84
C LYS A 80 -6.09 -11.85 25.00
N ASN A 81 -6.70 -10.93 24.24
CA ASN A 81 -7.87 -11.24 23.43
C ASN A 81 -7.50 -12.10 22.21
N LYS A 82 -8.24 -13.18 21.99
CA LYS A 82 -7.97 -14.10 20.86
C LYS A 82 -8.37 -13.52 19.50
N GLU A 83 -9.30 -12.57 19.50
CA GLU A 83 -9.86 -11.99 18.28
C GLU A 83 -9.22 -10.63 17.98
N ARG A 84 -8.97 -10.34 16.70
CA ARG A 84 -8.56 -9.01 16.26
C ARG A 84 -9.71 -8.02 16.47
N LEU A 85 -9.48 -7.01 17.30
CA LEU A 85 -10.49 -6.01 17.70
C LEU A 85 -10.67 -4.89 16.67
N VAL A 86 -9.63 -4.58 15.88
CA VAL A 86 -9.69 -3.57 14.81
C VAL A 86 -9.90 -4.28 13.48
N LYS A 87 -11.15 -4.33 13.03
CA LYS A 87 -11.57 -4.90 11.75
C LYS A 87 -12.91 -4.32 11.31
N PHE A 88 -13.18 -4.42 10.01
CA PHE A 88 -14.48 -4.07 9.46
C PHE A 88 -15.57 -5.01 9.95
N SER A 89 -16.82 -4.54 9.93
CA SER A 89 -17.97 -5.39 10.18
C SER A 89 -18.07 -6.49 9.12
N PRO A 90 -18.72 -7.64 9.43
CA PRO A 90 -18.96 -8.68 8.44
C PRO A 90 -19.70 -8.18 7.19
N GLN A 91 -20.58 -7.17 7.35
CA GLN A 91 -21.31 -6.56 6.24
C GLN A 91 -20.36 -5.79 5.30
N ILE A 92 -19.52 -4.89 5.84
CA ILE A 92 -18.59 -4.13 5.02
C ILE A 92 -17.50 -5.01 4.43
N GLU A 93 -16.99 -6.02 5.15
CA GLU A 93 -15.98 -6.93 4.60
C GLU A 93 -16.51 -7.72 3.39
N LYS A 94 -17.78 -8.14 3.43
CA LYS A 94 -18.46 -8.77 2.27
C LYS A 94 -18.53 -7.83 1.06
N LEU A 95 -18.73 -6.52 1.28
CA LEU A 95 -18.76 -5.53 0.20
C LEU A 95 -17.36 -5.16 -0.31
N ARG A 96 -16.35 -5.19 0.56
CA ARG A 96 -14.95 -4.88 0.21
C ARG A 96 -14.26 -6.01 -0.54
N THR A 97 -14.62 -7.26 -0.25
CA THR A 97 -13.95 -8.44 -0.84
C THR A 97 -13.97 -8.42 -2.38
N PRO A 98 -15.10 -8.18 -3.07
CA PRO A 98 -15.12 -8.04 -4.52
C PRO A 98 -14.25 -6.90 -5.04
N LEU A 99 -14.24 -5.75 -4.36
CA LEU A 99 -13.41 -4.61 -4.76
C LEU A 99 -11.92 -4.92 -4.63
N ARG A 100 -11.50 -5.59 -3.54
CA ARG A 100 -10.11 -6.02 -3.36
C ARG A 100 -9.69 -7.02 -4.44
N LYS A 101 -10.55 -7.98 -4.76
CA LYS A 101 -10.31 -8.95 -5.85
C LYS A 101 -10.15 -8.23 -7.19
N PHE A 102 -11.07 -7.31 -7.49
CA PHE A 102 -11.00 -6.50 -8.70
C PHE A 102 -9.70 -5.70 -8.82
N LEU A 103 -9.29 -5.00 -7.76
CA LEU A 103 -8.02 -4.24 -7.75
C LEU A 103 -6.82 -5.18 -7.94
N TYR A 104 -6.82 -6.36 -7.32
CA TYR A 104 -5.80 -7.38 -7.54
C TYR A 104 -5.65 -7.74 -9.02
N GLU A 105 -6.76 -8.11 -9.65
CA GLU A 105 -6.75 -8.59 -11.03
C GLU A 105 -6.48 -7.49 -12.07
N ASN A 106 -6.98 -6.27 -11.84
CA ASN A 106 -6.98 -5.23 -12.87
C ASN A 106 -5.94 -4.12 -12.66
N LEU A 107 -5.53 -3.88 -11.41
CA LEU A 107 -4.52 -2.87 -11.08
C LEU A 107 -3.17 -3.53 -10.81
N TYR A 108 -3.08 -4.42 -9.82
CA TYR A 108 -1.80 -4.98 -9.40
C TYR A 108 -1.22 -5.97 -10.42
N LEU A 109 -2.06 -6.75 -11.10
CA LEU A 109 -1.64 -7.64 -12.20
C LEU A 109 -1.62 -6.94 -13.57
N ASN A 110 -1.82 -5.62 -13.63
CA ASN A 110 -1.69 -4.89 -14.88
C ASN A 110 -0.28 -5.03 -15.46
N ARG A 111 -0.16 -5.29 -16.77
CA ARG A 111 1.12 -5.50 -17.45
C ARG A 111 2.14 -4.38 -17.18
N LYS A 112 1.71 -3.12 -17.11
CA LYS A 112 2.61 -1.98 -16.84
C LYS A 112 3.17 -2.05 -15.42
N VAL A 113 2.32 -2.34 -14.44
CA VAL A 113 2.67 -2.47 -13.01
C VAL A 113 3.60 -3.67 -12.83
N LEU A 114 3.24 -4.85 -13.35
CA LEU A 114 4.07 -6.05 -13.27
C LEU A 114 5.47 -5.85 -13.88
N ARG A 115 5.58 -5.21 -15.04
CA ARG A 115 6.88 -4.91 -15.65
C ARG A 115 7.73 -4.01 -14.76
N MET A 116 7.13 -3.03 -14.09
CA MET A 116 7.86 -2.18 -13.15
C MET A 116 8.28 -2.99 -11.91
N THR A 117 7.39 -3.78 -11.33
CA THR A 117 7.68 -4.64 -10.18
C THR A 117 8.85 -5.59 -10.45
N GLU A 118 8.88 -6.25 -11.61
CA GLU A 118 9.97 -7.17 -11.96
C GLU A 118 11.31 -6.45 -12.21
N LYS A 119 11.27 -5.23 -12.77
CA LYS A 119 12.47 -4.38 -12.84
C LYS A 119 12.96 -4.02 -11.43
N SER A 120 12.05 -3.65 -10.54
CA SER A 120 12.41 -3.27 -9.17
C SER A 120 13.03 -4.41 -8.39
N LYS A 121 12.46 -5.61 -8.47
CA LYS A 121 13.03 -6.81 -7.85
C LYS A 121 14.46 -7.08 -8.33
N ARG A 122 14.73 -6.87 -9.62
CA ARG A 122 16.05 -7.10 -10.20
C ARG A 122 17.10 -6.17 -9.62
N PHE A 123 16.89 -4.85 -9.68
CA PHE A 123 17.91 -3.91 -9.22
C PHE A 123 18.11 -4.02 -7.70
N ILE A 124 17.05 -4.23 -6.91
CA ILE A 124 17.18 -4.46 -5.47
C ILE A 124 18.02 -5.71 -5.16
N LYS A 125 17.79 -6.79 -5.91
CA LYS A 125 18.60 -8.02 -5.77
C LYS A 125 20.06 -7.77 -6.13
N GLU A 126 20.33 -7.05 -7.21
CA GLU A 126 21.68 -6.76 -7.67
C GLU A 126 22.44 -5.82 -6.72
N LEU A 127 21.79 -4.76 -6.21
CA LEU A 127 22.32 -3.92 -5.12
C LEU A 127 22.71 -4.78 -3.91
N PHE A 128 21.80 -5.65 -3.46
CA PHE A 128 22.04 -6.51 -2.31
C PHE A 128 23.25 -7.44 -2.53
N LEU A 129 23.31 -8.10 -3.69
CA LEU A 129 24.40 -9.03 -4.03
C LEU A 129 25.74 -8.31 -4.15
N ASN A 130 25.76 -7.12 -4.77
CA ASN A 130 26.96 -6.33 -4.93
C ASN A 130 27.54 -5.90 -3.56
N TYR A 131 26.73 -5.34 -2.68
CA TYR A 131 27.17 -5.00 -1.32
C TYR A 131 27.52 -6.23 -0.46
N HIS A 132 26.90 -7.38 -0.74
CA HIS A 132 27.25 -8.62 -0.05
C HIS A 132 28.63 -9.12 -0.48
N HIS A 133 28.95 -9.02 -1.76
CA HIS A 133 30.24 -9.42 -2.31
C HIS A 133 31.36 -8.44 -1.93
N ASN A 134 31.09 -7.13 -2.00
CA ASN A 134 32.02 -6.09 -1.59
C ASN A 134 31.39 -5.08 -0.62
N PRO A 135 31.42 -5.37 0.70
CA PRO A 135 30.84 -4.48 1.70
C PRO A 135 31.46 -3.08 1.75
N TRP A 136 32.69 -2.90 1.26
CA TRP A 136 33.36 -1.59 1.28
C TRP A 136 32.69 -0.54 0.39
N GLN A 137 31.84 -0.97 -0.55
CA GLN A 137 31.04 -0.07 -1.37
C GLN A 137 29.83 0.52 -0.64
N ILE A 138 29.47 -0.02 0.53
CA ILE A 138 28.48 0.63 1.40
C ILE A 138 29.13 1.86 2.03
N PRO A 139 28.47 3.04 2.02
CA PRO A 139 28.98 4.25 2.65
C PRO A 139 29.45 3.99 4.09
N GLU A 140 30.62 4.52 4.41
CA GLU A 140 31.30 4.26 5.69
C GLU A 140 30.43 4.68 6.88
N GLU A 141 29.70 5.79 6.77
CA GLU A 141 28.78 6.25 7.82
C GLU A 141 27.72 5.21 8.14
N PHE A 142 27.22 4.48 7.14
CA PHE A 142 26.23 3.43 7.36
C PHE A 142 26.87 2.18 7.94
N ARG A 143 28.08 1.82 7.47
CA ARG A 143 28.85 0.70 8.04
C ARG A 143 29.20 0.92 9.50
N LYS A 144 29.52 2.14 9.91
CA LYS A 144 29.80 2.52 11.31
C LYS A 144 28.58 2.43 12.22
N ARG A 145 27.36 2.56 11.69
CA ARG A 145 26.10 2.40 12.44
C ARG A 145 25.76 0.93 12.76
N LYS A 146 26.47 -0.03 12.16
CA LYS A 146 26.28 -1.46 12.38
C LYS A 146 26.49 -1.78 13.86
N ARG A 147 25.48 -2.35 14.53
CA ARG A 147 25.70 -2.90 15.88
C ARG A 147 26.57 -4.15 15.78
N LYS A 148 27.36 -4.42 16.83
CA LYS A 148 28.25 -5.60 16.87
C LYS A 148 27.51 -6.93 16.62
N THR A 149 26.23 -6.99 16.96
CA THR A 149 25.37 -8.17 16.81
C THR A 149 24.71 -8.30 15.44
N ASP A 150 24.69 -7.26 14.61
CA ASP A 150 24.00 -7.30 13.32
C ASP A 150 24.80 -8.11 12.29
N SER A 151 24.12 -8.97 11.53
CA SER A 151 24.75 -9.65 10.40
C SER A 151 25.02 -8.67 9.26
N LEU A 152 26.01 -8.98 8.40
CA LEU A 152 26.24 -8.20 7.18
C LEU A 152 24.97 -8.11 6.29
N LYS A 153 24.23 -9.21 6.18
CA LYS A 153 22.97 -9.27 5.41
C LYS A 153 21.92 -8.31 5.97
N ARG A 154 21.82 -8.19 7.30
CA ARG A 154 20.92 -7.23 7.96
C ARG A 154 21.33 -5.79 7.67
N LEU A 155 22.62 -5.48 7.79
CA LEU A 155 23.14 -4.14 7.47
C LEU A 155 22.79 -3.73 6.03
N ILE A 156 23.01 -4.62 5.05
CA ILE A 156 22.69 -4.34 3.64
C ILE A 156 21.19 -4.14 3.45
N ALA A 157 20.36 -5.00 4.05
CA ALA A 157 18.91 -4.90 3.97
C ALA A 157 18.41 -3.56 4.55
N ASP A 158 18.94 -3.16 5.71
CA ASP A 158 18.55 -1.91 6.37
C ASP A 158 19.04 -0.68 5.56
N TYR A 159 20.22 -0.77 4.93
CA TYR A 159 20.73 0.28 4.04
C TYR A 159 19.82 0.47 2.83
N ILE A 160 19.52 -0.63 2.11
CA ILE A 160 18.66 -0.61 0.93
C ILE A 160 17.24 -0.16 1.29
N ALA A 161 16.68 -0.66 2.41
CA ALA A 161 15.35 -0.27 2.86
C ALA A 161 15.25 1.21 3.29
N GLY A 162 16.37 1.85 3.62
CA GLY A 162 16.45 3.28 3.92
C GLY A 162 16.54 4.18 2.68
N MET A 163 16.70 3.60 1.48
CA MET A 163 16.79 4.36 0.24
C MET A 163 15.42 4.83 -0.24
N THR A 164 15.38 6.00 -0.87
CA THR A 164 14.23 6.36 -1.72
C THR A 164 14.35 5.67 -3.06
N ASP A 165 13.25 5.48 -3.79
CA ASP A 165 13.26 4.88 -5.13
C ASP A 165 14.26 5.57 -6.08
N ARG A 166 14.29 6.91 -6.04
CA ARG A 166 15.22 7.72 -6.83
C ARG A 166 16.67 7.44 -6.46
N TYR A 167 16.97 7.45 -5.16
CA TYR A 167 18.33 7.17 -4.69
C TYR A 167 18.76 5.75 -5.01
N ALA A 168 17.90 4.74 -4.82
CA ALA A 168 18.22 3.35 -5.16
C ALA A 168 18.52 3.16 -6.66
N LEU A 169 17.81 3.89 -7.53
CA LEU A 169 18.09 3.88 -8.96
C LEU A 169 19.41 4.59 -9.31
N GLU A 170 19.69 5.76 -8.71
CA GLU A 170 20.96 6.47 -8.87
C GLU A 170 22.14 5.61 -8.40
N GLU A 171 22.01 5.00 -7.23
CA GLU A 171 23.02 4.11 -6.65
C GLU A 171 23.25 2.86 -7.51
N TYR A 172 22.17 2.27 -8.05
CA TYR A 172 22.29 1.18 -9.00
C TYR A 172 23.07 1.60 -10.24
N LYS A 173 22.82 2.78 -10.81
CA LYS A 173 23.60 3.28 -11.96
C LYS A 173 25.06 3.46 -11.60
N LYS A 174 25.39 4.09 -10.47
CA LYS A 174 26.77 4.28 -10.01
C LYS A 174 27.56 2.97 -9.88
N LEU A 175 26.88 1.89 -9.50
CA LEU A 175 27.53 0.59 -9.28
C LEU A 175 27.67 -0.24 -10.56
N PHE A 176 26.77 -0.08 -11.53
CA PHE A 176 26.69 -0.97 -12.69
C PHE A 176 26.87 -0.29 -14.05
N ASP A 177 26.74 1.03 -14.14
CA ASP A 177 27.00 1.81 -15.36
C ASP A 177 28.42 2.42 -15.30
N PRO A 178 29.38 1.96 -16.13
CA PRO A 178 30.76 2.42 -16.11
C PRO A 178 30.95 3.93 -16.36
N TYR A 179 29.96 4.59 -16.97
CA TYR A 179 30.02 6.00 -17.32
C TYR A 179 29.28 6.90 -16.33
N GLU A 180 28.57 6.31 -15.36
CA GLU A 180 27.91 7.07 -14.31
C GLU A 180 28.94 7.57 -13.28
N LYS A 181 28.81 8.83 -12.86
CA LYS A 181 29.74 9.43 -11.89
C LYS A 181 29.41 8.98 -10.48
N VAL A 182 30.43 8.49 -9.76
CA VAL A 182 30.34 8.08 -8.35
C VAL A 182 30.44 9.28 -7.42
#